data_AF-A0A5K1GSA5-F1
#
_entry.id   AF-A0A5K1GSA5-F1
#
_cell.length_a   1.000
_cell.length_b   1.000
_cell.length_c   1.000
_cell.angle_alpha   90.00
_cell.angle_beta   90.00
_cell.angle_gamma   90.00
#
_symmetry.space_group_name_H-M   'P 1'
#
loop_
_entity.id
_entity.type
_entity.pdbx_description
1 polymer ?
#
loop_
_entity_poly.entity_id
_entity_poly.type
_entity_poly.pdbx_seq_one_letter_code
_entity_poly.pdbx_strand_id
1 'polypeptide(L)'
;MKRASFLVLLIASLLVGVTFLPLTASALLPYSRLWDMMIPQEAVDPFKILEHSPITISKSLDMTLTLARADWMETSHAHLITLDVP
;
A
#
# COMPACT_ATOMS: atom_id res chain seq x y z
N MET A 1 -8.47 -45.31 -18.48
CA MET A 1 -9.30 -44.09 -18.66
C MET A 1 -9.54 -43.31 -17.37
N LYS A 2 -10.00 -43.94 -16.27
CA LYS A 2 -10.33 -43.24 -15.00
C LYS A 2 -9.13 -42.52 -14.32
N ARG A 3 -7.93 -43.11 -14.36
CA ARG A 3 -6.71 -42.53 -13.76
C ARG A 3 -6.21 -41.27 -14.50
N ALA A 4 -6.29 -41.26 -15.83
CA ALA A 4 -5.94 -40.10 -16.64
C ALA A 4 -6.92 -38.94 -16.42
N SER A 5 -8.22 -39.24 -16.32
CA SER A 5 -9.24 -38.24 -15.99
C SER A 5 -9.06 -37.64 -14.60
N PHE A 6 -8.63 -38.45 -13.62
CA PHE A 6 -8.31 -37.97 -12.27
C PHE A 6 -7.07 -37.07 -12.27
N LEU A 7 -6.02 -37.44 -13.01
CA LEU A 7 -4.81 -36.62 -13.15
C LEU A 7 -5.13 -35.26 -13.79
N VAL A 8 -5.97 -35.24 -14.83
CA VAL A 8 -6.40 -34.00 -15.49
C VAL A 8 -7.21 -33.11 -14.54
N LEU A 9 -8.12 -33.68 -13.75
CA LEU A 9 -8.86 -32.93 -12.74
C LEU A 9 -7.94 -32.34 -11.65
N LEU A 10 -6.93 -33.11 -11.23
CA LEU A 10 -5.96 -32.66 -10.24
C LEU A 10 -5.11 -31.50 -10.78
N ILE A 11 -4.61 -31.62 -12.01
CA ILE A 11 -3.86 -30.54 -12.68
C ILE A 11 -4.74 -29.30 -12.87
N ALA A 12 -6.00 -29.46 -13.28
CA ALA A 12 -6.93 -28.35 -13.42
C ALA A 12 -7.18 -27.65 -12.08
N SER A 13 -7.37 -28.40 -10.99
CA SER A 13 -7.54 -27.82 -9.65
C SER A 13 -6.31 -27.08 -9.16
N LEU A 14 -5.11 -27.58 -9.47
CA LEU A 14 -3.85 -26.94 -9.11
C LEU A 14 -3.67 -25.63 -9.89
N LEU A 15 -4.02 -25.60 -11.17
CA LEU A 15 -3.96 -24.40 -12.01
C LEU A 15 -4.87 -23.30 -11.47
N VAL A 16 -6.09 -23.66 -11.06
CA VAL A 16 -7.05 -22.74 -10.44
C VAL A 16 -6.53 -22.28 -9.07
N GLY A 17 -5.93 -23.16 -8.27
CA GLY A 17 -5.33 -22.79 -6.98
C GLY A 17 -4.20 -21.75 -7.11
N VAL A 18 -3.38 -21.86 -8.16
CA VAL A 18 -2.28 -20.92 -8.42
C VAL A 18 -2.77 -19.52 -8.77
N THR A 19 -3.93 -19.37 -9.41
CA THR A 19 -4.49 -18.03 -9.71
C THR A 19 -5.00 -17.28 -8.48
N PHE A 20 -5.19 -17.96 -7.34
CA PHE A 20 -5.61 -17.35 -6.07
C PHE A 20 -4.46 -17.12 -5.09
N LEU A 21 -3.20 -17.35 -5.49
CA LEU A 21 -2.06 -17.00 -4.66
C LEU A 21 -2.02 -15.48 -4.49
N PRO A 22 -2.04 -14.96 -3.24
CA PRO A 22 -1.97 -13.53 -3.01
C PRO A 22 -0.62 -13.02 -3.52
N LEU A 23 -0.66 -12.18 -4.55
CA LEU A 23 0.52 -11.49 -5.04
C LEU A 23 0.87 -10.43 -3.98
N THR A 24 1.87 -10.70 -3.15
CA THR A 24 2.40 -9.69 -2.23
C THR A 24 3.17 -8.66 -3.04
N ALA A 25 2.47 -7.68 -3.58
CA ALA A 25 3.09 -6.53 -4.19
C ALA A 25 3.73 -5.68 -3.09
N SER A 26 4.99 -5.27 -3.28
CA SER A 26 5.65 -4.26 -2.46
C SER A 26 5.04 -2.88 -2.74
N ALA A 27 3.77 -2.71 -2.40
CA ALA A 27 3.12 -1.42 -2.42
C ALA A 27 3.45 -0.67 -1.13
N LEU A 28 3.67 0.64 -1.23
CA LEU A 28 3.76 1.53 -0.07
C LEU A 28 2.42 1.61 0.72
N LEU A 29 1.39 0.93 0.21
CA LEU A 29 0.07 0.86 0.81
C LEU A 29 -0.06 -0.47 1.58
N PRO A 30 -0.38 -0.43 2.89
CA PRO A 30 -0.38 -1.59 3.77
C PRO A 30 -1.65 -2.45 3.59
N TYR A 31 -2.04 -2.75 2.35
CA TYR A 31 -3.15 -3.66 2.04
C TYR A 31 -2.67 -5.11 2.18
N SER A 32 -2.43 -5.50 3.43
CA SER A 32 -1.91 -6.82 3.80
C SER A 32 -3.01 -7.86 3.99
N ARG A 33 -4.30 -7.45 4.01
CA ARG A 33 -5.44 -8.35 4.25
C ARG A 33 -6.28 -8.49 2.98
N LEU A 34 -6.75 -9.71 2.71
CA LEU A 34 -7.63 -10.01 1.57
C LEU A 34 -8.91 -9.15 1.54
N TRP A 35 -9.42 -8.76 2.71
CA TRP A 35 -10.59 -7.89 2.85
C TRP A 35 -10.33 -6.44 2.42
N ASP A 36 -9.08 -5.96 2.51
CA ASP A 36 -8.72 -4.59 2.12
C ASP A 36 -8.76 -4.42 0.60
N MET A 37 -8.64 -5.51 -0.17
CA MET A 37 -8.83 -5.52 -1.63
C MET A 37 -10.30 -5.51 -2.07
N MET A 38 -11.24 -5.72 -1.14
CA MET A 38 -12.68 -5.65 -1.44
C MET A 38 -13.24 -4.22 -1.37
N ILE A 39 -12.44 -3.26 -0.92
CA ILE A 39 -12.82 -1.86 -0.89
C ILE A 39 -12.55 -1.25 -2.27
N PRO A 40 -13.55 -0.68 -2.97
CA PRO A 40 -13.33 -0.02 -4.25
C PRO A 40 -12.23 1.04 -4.11
N GLN A 41 -11.23 1.04 -5.00
CA GLN A 41 -10.11 1.99 -4.93
C GLN A 41 -10.57 3.45 -4.97
N GLU A 42 -11.73 3.71 -5.60
CA GLU A 42 -12.40 5.01 -5.68
C GLU A 42 -12.98 5.47 -4.32
N ALA A 43 -13.30 4.53 -3.43
CA ALA A 43 -13.84 4.79 -2.09
C ALA A 43 -12.75 4.80 -1.01
N VAL A 44 -11.51 4.44 -1.35
CA VAL A 44 -10.37 4.52 -0.46
C VAL A 44 -9.68 5.85 -0.69
N ASP A 45 -9.88 6.79 0.23
CA ASP A 45 -9.08 8.02 0.26
C ASP A 45 -7.60 7.65 0.44
N PRO A 46 -6.73 7.90 -0.57
CA PRO A 46 -5.32 7.55 -0.50
C PRO A 46 -4.58 8.31 0.61
N PHE A 47 -5.13 9.43 1.11
CA PHE A 47 -4.54 10.22 2.19
C PHE A 47 -4.94 9.74 3.59
N LYS A 48 -5.91 8.81 3.71
CA LYS A 48 -6.32 8.24 5.01
C LYS A 48 -5.17 7.55 5.75
N ILE A 49 -4.15 7.09 5.03
CA ILE A 49 -2.93 6.54 5.64
C ILE A 49 -2.12 7.59 6.43
N LEU A 50 -2.24 8.87 6.07
CA LEU A 50 -1.59 9.98 6.78
C LEU A 50 -2.27 10.29 8.12
N GLU A 51 -3.54 9.89 8.27
CA GLU A 51 -4.25 9.94 9.55
C GLU A 51 -3.73 8.87 10.52
N HIS A 52 -3.29 7.72 9.98
CA HIS A 52 -2.57 6.69 10.73
C HIS A 52 -1.11 7.10 10.92
N SER A 53 -0.88 8.20 11.62
CA SER A 53 0.47 8.59 12.04
C SER A 53 1.00 7.57 13.05
N PRO A 54 2.08 6.81 12.75
CA PRO A 54 2.79 6.03 13.77
C PRO A 54 3.52 6.94 14.77
N ILE A 55 3.58 8.25 14.48
CA ILE A 55 4.08 9.27 15.39
C ILE A 55 2.91 9.61 16.31
N THR A 56 2.93 9.01 17.50
CA THR A 56 2.18 9.51 18.66
C THR A 56 2.75 10.89 19.00
N ILE A 57 2.30 11.89 18.24
CA ILE A 57 2.48 13.30 18.57
C ILE A 57 1.76 13.47 19.89
N SER A 58 2.53 13.40 20.99
CA SER A 58 2.00 13.59 22.33
C SER A 58 1.24 14.90 22.34
N LYS A 59 -0.03 14.86 22.72
CA LYS A 59 -0.96 16.01 22.75
C LYS A 59 -0.44 17.21 23.57
N SER A 60 0.70 17.04 24.27
CA SER A 60 1.50 18.05 24.94
C SER A 60 2.42 18.87 24.02
N LEU A 61 2.30 18.78 22.69
CA LEU A 61 3.00 19.68 21.76
C LEU A 61 2.25 21.02 21.65
N ASP A 62 2.13 21.73 22.77
CA ASP A 62 2.20 23.20 22.79
C ASP A 62 3.63 23.68 22.45
N MET A 63 4.54 22.75 22.15
CA MET A 63 5.86 22.98 21.64
C MET A 63 5.76 23.33 20.17
N THR A 64 5.95 24.61 19.89
CA THR A 64 6.31 25.18 18.61
C THR A 64 7.19 24.19 17.83
N LEU A 65 6.59 23.40 16.94
CA LEU A 65 7.36 22.57 16.02
C LEU A 65 8.18 23.55 15.20
N THR A 66 9.50 23.54 15.38
CA THR A 66 10.41 24.32 14.55
C THR A 66 10.25 23.80 13.14
N LEU A 67 9.42 24.48 12.36
CA LEU A 67 9.14 24.14 10.98
C LEU A 67 10.47 24.24 10.22
N ALA A 68 10.98 23.09 9.79
CA ALA A 68 12.11 23.05 8.89
C ALA A 68 11.76 23.87 7.65
N ARG A 69 12.69 24.72 7.19
CA ARG A 69 12.46 25.47 5.97
C ARG A 69 12.29 24.48 4.83
N ALA A 70 11.17 24.61 4.12
CA ALA A 70 10.87 23.82 2.95
C ALA A 70 10.88 24.72 1.73
N ASP A 71 11.62 24.33 0.69
CA ASP A 71 11.54 24.95 -0.61
C ASP A 71 10.90 23.96 -1.59
N TRP A 72 10.05 24.47 -2.48
CA TRP A 72 9.38 23.69 -3.51
C TRP A 72 9.71 24.29 -4.89
N MET A 73 10.18 23.43 -5.78
CA MET A 73 10.38 23.73 -7.19
C MET A 73 9.62 22.74 -8.05
N GLU A 74 8.82 23.26 -8.97
CA GLU A 74 8.15 22.48 -9.99
C GLU A 74 8.95 22.52 -11.30
N THR A 75 9.19 21.34 -11.88
CA THR A 75 9.84 21.20 -13.19
C THR A 75 8.91 20.46 -14.15
N SER A 76 9.24 20.45 -15.45
CA SER A 76 8.47 19.73 -16.47
C SER A 76 8.41 18.21 -16.27
N HIS A 77 9.27 17.65 -15.41
CA HIS A 77 9.40 16.20 -15.21
C HIS A 77 9.04 15.75 -13.80
N ALA A 78 9.19 16.62 -12.80
CA ALA A 78 8.93 16.30 -11.39
C ALA A 78 8.78 17.54 -10.51
N HIS A 79 8.18 17.36 -9.34
CA HIS A 79 8.26 18.32 -8.26
C HIS A 79 9.42 17.95 -7.33
N LEU A 80 10.34 18.89 -7.13
CA LEU A 80 11.44 18.76 -6.20
C LEU A 80 11.07 19.51 -4.91
N ILE A 81 11.11 18.80 -3.78
CA ILE A 81 10.87 19.35 -2.45
C ILE A 81 12.14 19.16 -1.64
N THR A 82 12.70 20.26 -1.14
CA THR A 82 13.92 20.26 -0.31
C THR A 82 13.58 20.75 1.09
N LEU A 83 14.10 20.06 2.11
CA LEU A 83 13.85 20.34 3.52
C LEU A 83 15.18 20.55 4.24
N ASP A 84 15.36 21.73 4.83
CA ASP A 84 16.53 22.05 5.67
C ASP A 84 16.31 21.47 7.07
N VAL A 85 16.77 20.23 7.28
CA VAL A 85 16.68 19.54 8.57
C VAL A 85 17.97 19.78 9.38
N PRO A 86 17.92 20.43 10.55
CA PRO A 86 19.07 20.63 11.44
C PRO A 86 19.49 19.36 12.19
#